data_AF-A0A162XK65-F1
#
_entry.id   AF-A0A162XK65-F1
#
_cell.length_a   1.000
_cell.length_b   1.000
_cell.length_c   1.000
_cell.angle_alpha   90.00
_cell.angle_beta   90.00
_cell.angle_gamma   90.00
#
_symmetry.space_group_name_H-M   'P 1'
#
loop_
_entity.id
_entity.type
_entity.pdbx_description
1 polymer ?
#
loop_
_entity_poly.entity_id
_entity_poly.type
_entity_poly.pdbx_seq_one_letter_code
_entity_poly.pdbx_strand_id
1 'polypeptide(L)'
;MASFTKSGFLPPFSPAPTQAVVESSTVMYPADYITNIIIEISSYLSTLVQQSTLFGRPENDPYSPSLRTLHDRLHSGHLNPTPIQSHANEQTRIKATLGQRTVKNAVHRPLEDFEDLYYAVLARMQDIHQILSARLGSGFNTVHDPVYPDGPNIADLYTSMAQYWNVLNDTAFVKAIDSAVRRSRVKCLHQEILAQVHNDEITQADAEELLVDLYDPAEYDGIQGLAWVSGWAPSMVAAWLEEKYHVVLGLEREGVESKNRMDRKRAKIGKKVKQPQHELKSMKEGKKIVEDLHIAGPVSLQMQAYTTGGHQGLGSQSHHALEWQRKTQRVSEYSQYLRGMASCDARYMVQSTALNDGPHTSSSNPHSSSEGMNMTGVDF
;
A
#
# COMPACT_ATOMS: atom_id res chain seq x y z
N MET A 1 40.74 6.92 17.06
CA MET A 1 41.21 6.33 15.80
C MET A 1 40.03 6.31 14.84
N ALA A 2 39.97 7.27 13.92
CA ALA A 2 38.90 7.37 12.93
C ALA A 2 39.18 6.35 11.83
N SER A 3 38.34 5.33 11.73
CA SER A 3 38.30 4.40 10.60
C SER A 3 38.09 5.22 9.33
N PHE A 4 39.06 5.20 8.41
CA PHE A 4 38.88 5.74 7.07
C PHE A 4 37.82 4.90 6.37
N THR A 5 36.56 5.32 6.48
CA THR A 5 35.46 4.79 5.67
C THR A 5 35.87 4.91 4.21
N LYS A 6 35.89 3.80 3.48
CA LYS A 6 36.08 3.74 2.03
C LYS A 6 35.35 4.92 1.38
N SER A 7 36.12 5.86 0.82
CA SER A 7 35.62 7.04 0.12
C SER A 7 34.72 6.59 -1.03
N GLY A 8 33.39 6.61 -0.83
CA GLY A 8 32.43 6.23 -1.87
C GLY A 8 31.12 5.61 -1.42
N PHE A 9 30.87 5.40 -0.12
CA PHE A 9 29.60 4.85 0.36
C PHE A 9 28.94 5.73 1.41
N LEU A 10 27.61 5.86 1.32
CA LEU A 10 26.81 6.45 2.39
C LEU A 10 26.73 5.46 3.56
N PRO A 11 26.84 5.92 4.82
CA PRO A 11 26.61 5.04 5.96
C PRO A 11 25.17 4.47 5.91
N PRO A 12 24.95 3.22 6.37
CA PRO A 12 23.60 2.68 6.46
C PRO A 12 22.77 3.49 7.45
N PHE A 13 21.45 3.50 7.25
CA PHE A 13 20.55 4.04 8.27
C PHE A 13 20.60 3.22 9.56
N SER A 14 20.21 3.85 10.67
CA SER A 14 20.04 3.15 11.95
C SER A 14 19.00 2.02 11.80
N PRO A 15 19.17 0.88 12.48
CA PRO A 15 18.18 -0.19 12.41
C PRO A 15 16.84 0.30 12.96
N ALA A 16 15.75 -0.08 12.27
CA ALA A 16 14.40 0.17 12.76
C ALA A 16 14.15 -0.55 14.10
N PRO A 17 13.29 0.00 14.98
CA PRO A 17 12.95 -0.65 16.24
C PRO A 17 12.22 -1.97 15.95
N THR A 18 12.46 -2.98 16.78
CA THR A 18 11.75 -4.25 16.68
C THR A 18 10.36 -4.13 17.29
N GLN A 19 9.45 -5.02 16.87
CA GLN A 19 8.10 -5.10 17.43
C GLN A 19 8.10 -5.17 18.96
N ALA A 20 8.93 -6.03 19.54
CA ALA A 20 9.04 -6.19 20.99
C ALA A 20 9.51 -4.91 21.71
N VAL A 21 10.42 -4.14 21.10
CA VAL A 21 10.89 -2.86 21.67
C VAL A 21 9.77 -1.82 21.65
N VAL A 22 8.98 -1.78 20.57
CA VAL A 22 7.83 -0.88 20.49
C VAL A 22 6.73 -1.30 21.46
N GLU A 23 6.39 -2.58 21.53
CA GLU A 23 5.37 -3.10 22.44
C GLU A 23 5.68 -2.80 23.90
N SER A 24 6.94 -2.97 24.32
CA SER A 24 7.39 -2.67 25.68
C SER A 24 7.54 -1.19 26.02
N SER A 25 7.48 -0.29 25.03
CA SER A 25 7.55 1.15 25.27
C SER A 25 6.26 1.68 25.90
N THR A 26 6.42 2.50 26.94
CA THR A 26 5.34 3.23 27.62
C THR A 26 5.23 4.69 27.18
N VAL A 27 6.21 5.18 26.40
CA VAL A 27 6.25 6.57 25.93
C VAL A 27 5.70 6.64 24.51
N MET A 28 4.90 7.67 24.24
CA MET A 28 4.27 7.94 22.94
C MET A 28 4.39 9.41 22.62
N TYR A 29 4.74 9.74 21.37
CA TYR A 29 4.65 11.13 20.92
C TYR A 29 3.19 11.58 20.70
N PRO A 30 2.92 12.89 20.78
CA PRO A 30 1.62 13.44 20.41
C PRO A 30 1.24 13.15 18.95
N ALA A 31 -0.04 12.89 18.70
CA ALA A 31 -0.53 12.52 17.37
C ALA A 31 -0.37 13.65 16.33
N ASP A 32 -0.58 14.89 16.75
CA ASP A 32 -0.41 16.09 15.93
C ASP A 32 1.05 16.28 15.48
N TYR A 33 2.02 16.06 16.39
CA TYR A 33 3.43 16.05 16.04
C TYR A 33 3.75 15.02 14.95
N ILE A 34 3.29 13.78 15.14
CA ILE A 34 3.52 12.68 14.19
C ILE A 34 2.90 12.99 12.82
N THR A 35 1.64 13.42 12.81
CA THR A 35 0.93 13.79 11.59
C THR A 35 1.67 14.88 10.81
N ASN A 36 2.13 15.93 11.48
CA ASN A 36 2.89 17.01 10.83
C ASN A 36 4.19 16.50 10.22
N ILE A 37 4.96 15.68 10.96
CA ILE A 37 6.21 15.11 10.47
C ILE A 37 6.00 14.21 9.24
N ILE A 38 4.98 13.34 9.25
CA ILE A 38 4.70 12.46 8.09
C ILE A 38 4.30 13.29 6.87
N ILE A 39 3.45 14.31 7.02
CA ILE A 39 3.04 15.20 5.91
C ILE A 39 4.24 15.97 5.36
N GLU A 40 5.06 16.55 6.25
CA GLU A 40 6.25 17.30 5.86
C GLU A 40 7.23 16.44 5.07
N ILE A 41 7.59 15.26 5.60
CA ILE A 41 8.55 14.36 4.95
C ILE A 41 7.98 13.82 3.63
N SER A 42 6.70 13.42 3.59
CA SER A 42 6.09 12.91 2.36
C SER A 42 6.03 13.97 1.25
N SER A 43 5.74 15.22 1.60
CA SER A 43 5.80 16.36 0.68
C SER A 43 7.23 16.60 0.18
N TYR A 44 8.19 16.67 1.10
CA TYR A 44 9.61 16.87 0.79
C TYR A 44 10.15 15.80 -0.16
N LEU A 45 9.93 14.52 0.15
CA LEU A 45 10.39 13.39 -0.67
C LEU A 45 9.71 13.39 -2.06
N SER A 46 8.44 13.77 -2.14
CA SER A 46 7.73 13.88 -3.42
C SER A 46 8.32 14.98 -4.30
N THR A 47 8.60 16.17 -3.73
CA THR A 47 9.24 17.27 -4.44
C THR A 47 10.66 16.91 -4.88
N LEU A 48 11.45 16.28 -4.01
CA LEU A 48 12.80 15.82 -4.30
C LEU A 48 12.86 14.92 -5.54
N VAL A 49 11.94 13.96 -5.61
CA VAL A 49 11.84 13.02 -6.73
C VAL A 49 11.40 13.70 -8.01
N GLN A 50 10.48 14.68 -7.90
CA GLN A 50 10.00 15.41 -9.06
C GLN A 50 11.08 16.30 -9.68
N GLN A 51 11.97 16.86 -8.85
CA GLN A 51 13.04 17.76 -9.28
C GLN A 51 14.30 17.02 -9.74
N SER A 52 14.56 15.82 -9.23
CA SER A 52 15.78 15.07 -9.53
C SER A 52 15.60 14.09 -10.69
N THR A 53 16.60 14.04 -11.57
CA THR A 53 16.72 13.02 -12.60
C THR A 53 17.48 11.77 -12.12
N LEU A 54 18.06 11.81 -10.91
CA LEU A 54 18.87 10.71 -10.39
C LEU A 54 18.05 9.44 -10.12
N PHE A 55 16.77 9.61 -9.80
CA PHE A 55 15.84 8.55 -9.39
C PHE A 55 14.98 8.02 -10.56
N GLY A 56 15.30 8.41 -11.80
CA GLY A 56 14.49 8.10 -12.97
C GLY A 56 13.26 8.99 -13.08
N ARG A 57 12.43 8.73 -14.10
CA ARG A 57 11.14 9.44 -14.23
C ARG A 57 10.16 8.83 -13.24
N PRO A 58 9.51 9.63 -12.37
CA PRO A 58 8.46 9.10 -11.53
C PRO A 58 7.35 8.56 -12.43
N GLU A 59 7.01 7.28 -12.25
CA GLU A 59 5.79 6.72 -12.80
C GLU A 59 4.62 7.42 -12.12
N ASN A 60 4.00 8.36 -12.81
CA ASN A 60 2.81 9.07 -12.33
C ASN A 60 1.57 8.26 -12.67
N ASP A 61 1.51 6.99 -12.23
CA ASP A 61 0.29 6.22 -12.31
C ASP A 61 -0.59 6.54 -11.09
N PRO A 62 -1.71 7.27 -11.25
CA PRO A 62 -2.62 7.58 -10.15
C PRO A 62 -3.33 6.32 -9.60
N TYR A 63 -3.19 5.17 -10.27
CA TYR A 63 -3.79 3.90 -9.88
C TYR A 63 -2.77 2.90 -9.31
N SER A 64 -1.55 3.34 -9.01
CA SER A 64 -0.60 2.62 -8.15
C SER A 64 -0.45 3.35 -6.81
N PRO A 65 -0.37 2.65 -5.65
CA PRO A 65 -0.25 3.24 -4.32
C PRO A 65 1.18 3.76 -4.04
N SER A 66 1.68 4.63 -4.91
CA SER A 66 2.94 5.35 -4.72
C SER A 66 2.85 6.36 -3.56
N LEU A 67 4.01 6.81 -3.03
CA LEU A 67 4.06 7.87 -2.02
C LEU A 67 3.22 9.09 -2.42
N ARG A 68 3.33 9.51 -3.68
CA ARG A 68 2.57 10.64 -4.22
C ARG A 68 1.07 10.35 -4.25
N THR A 69 0.67 9.18 -4.75
CA THR A 69 -0.73 8.78 -4.81
C THR A 69 -1.36 8.77 -3.41
N LEU A 70 -0.68 8.19 -2.43
CA LEU A 70 -1.17 8.11 -1.05
C LEU A 70 -1.24 9.50 -0.38
N HIS A 71 -0.23 10.34 -0.59
CA HIS A 71 -0.24 11.73 -0.15
C HIS A 71 -1.42 12.51 -0.75
N ASP A 72 -1.59 12.47 -2.07
CA ASP A 72 -2.65 13.19 -2.77
C ASP A 72 -4.04 12.69 -2.37
N ARG A 73 -4.19 11.38 -2.14
CA ARG A 73 -5.41 10.76 -1.62
C ARG A 73 -5.76 11.27 -0.22
N LEU A 74 -4.78 11.28 0.69
CA LEU A 74 -4.95 11.75 2.05
C LEU A 74 -5.44 13.21 2.08
N HIS A 75 -4.78 14.09 1.32
CA HIS A 75 -5.14 15.51 1.20
C HIS A 75 -6.48 15.75 0.50
N SER A 76 -6.83 14.90 -0.45
CA SER A 76 -8.14 14.95 -1.13
C SER A 76 -9.27 14.31 -0.31
N GLY A 77 -9.01 13.92 0.95
CA GLY A 77 -10.00 13.38 1.87
C GLY A 77 -10.45 11.95 1.54
N HIS A 78 -9.70 11.18 0.75
CA HIS A 78 -10.04 9.77 0.49
C HIS A 78 -9.92 8.96 1.79
N LEU A 79 -10.87 8.05 1.99
CA LEU A 79 -10.79 7.08 3.07
C LEU A 79 -9.76 5.99 2.72
N ASN A 80 -9.07 5.49 3.74
CA ASN A 80 -8.18 4.34 3.56
C ASN A 80 -9.01 3.07 3.36
N PRO A 81 -8.46 2.05 2.66
CA PRO A 81 -9.08 0.74 2.62
C PRO A 81 -9.33 0.22 4.04
N THR A 82 -10.42 -0.53 4.21
CA THR A 82 -10.77 -1.12 5.50
C THR A 82 -9.60 -1.97 6.03
N PRO A 83 -9.26 -1.87 7.32
CA PRO A 83 -8.17 -2.66 7.88
C PRO A 83 -8.57 -4.12 8.14
N ILE A 84 -9.85 -4.48 7.96
CA ILE A 84 -10.35 -5.85 8.06
C ILE A 84 -10.05 -6.59 6.75
N GLN A 85 -9.09 -7.52 6.76
CA GLN A 85 -8.57 -8.19 5.56
C GLN A 85 -9.65 -8.87 4.73
N SER A 86 -10.63 -9.49 5.38
CA SER A 86 -11.72 -10.17 4.67
C SER A 86 -12.62 -9.23 3.86
N HIS A 87 -12.68 -7.95 4.25
CA HIS A 87 -13.47 -6.92 3.56
C HIS A 87 -12.64 -6.14 2.54
N ALA A 88 -11.30 -6.20 2.64
CA ALA A 88 -10.39 -5.46 1.75
C ALA A 88 -10.57 -5.83 0.27
N ASN A 89 -11.09 -7.03 -0.01
CA ASN A 89 -11.32 -7.54 -1.37
C ASN A 89 -12.80 -7.57 -1.79
N GLU A 90 -13.72 -7.12 -0.93
CA GLU A 90 -15.16 -7.18 -1.22
C GLU A 90 -15.60 -5.98 -2.07
N GLN A 91 -15.64 -6.17 -3.39
CA GLN A 91 -15.94 -5.11 -4.36
C GLN A 91 -17.23 -4.34 -4.08
N THR A 92 -18.28 -5.01 -3.59
CA THR A 92 -19.58 -4.36 -3.31
C THR A 92 -19.46 -3.32 -2.20
N ARG A 93 -18.79 -3.67 -1.08
CA ARG A 93 -18.53 -2.74 0.03
C ARG A 93 -17.59 -1.61 -0.40
N ILE A 94 -16.57 -1.92 -1.19
CA ILE A 94 -15.64 -0.90 -1.71
C ILE A 94 -16.35 0.08 -2.63
N LYS A 95 -17.21 -0.39 -3.54
CA LYS A 95 -18.03 0.48 -4.41
C LYS A 95 -18.94 1.41 -3.60
N ALA A 96 -19.49 0.94 -2.47
CA ALA A 96 -20.32 1.75 -1.60
C ALA A 96 -19.54 2.89 -0.89
N THR A 97 -18.23 2.72 -0.70
CA THR A 97 -17.36 3.68 0.01
C THR A 97 -16.48 4.52 -0.93
N LEU A 98 -16.31 4.13 -2.19
CA LEU A 98 -15.38 4.75 -3.16
C LEU A 98 -15.57 6.27 -3.35
N GLY A 99 -16.82 6.74 -3.25
CA GLY A 99 -17.17 8.16 -3.36
C GLY A 99 -17.16 8.93 -2.04
N GLN A 100 -16.99 8.25 -0.91
CA GLN A 100 -17.00 8.89 0.40
C GLN A 100 -15.69 9.65 0.62
N ARG A 101 -15.81 10.86 1.16
CA ARG A 101 -14.68 11.73 1.48
C ARG A 101 -14.84 12.27 2.88
N THR A 102 -13.74 12.32 3.62
CA THR A 102 -13.71 13.07 4.87
C THR A 102 -13.65 14.57 4.56
N VAL A 103 -14.37 15.36 5.34
CA VAL A 103 -14.31 16.83 5.29
C VAL A 103 -13.12 17.39 6.07
N LYS A 104 -12.44 16.55 6.87
CA LYS A 104 -11.30 16.96 7.69
C LYS A 104 -10.07 17.15 6.79
N ASN A 105 -9.38 18.27 6.99
CA ASN A 105 -8.04 18.46 6.43
C ASN A 105 -7.10 17.35 6.93
N ALA A 106 -6.13 16.94 6.11
CA ALA A 106 -5.11 15.95 6.43
C ALA A 106 -4.54 16.12 7.85
N VAL A 107 -4.13 17.34 8.23
CA VAL A 107 -3.54 17.64 9.55
C VAL A 107 -4.46 17.32 10.74
N HIS A 108 -5.77 17.26 10.52
CA HIS A 108 -6.78 16.98 11.56
C HIS A 108 -7.40 15.58 11.43
N ARG A 109 -6.88 14.75 10.52
CA ARG A 109 -7.28 13.35 10.41
C ARG A 109 -6.71 12.56 11.59
N PRO A 110 -7.41 11.50 12.03
CA PRO A 110 -6.91 10.66 13.10
C PRO A 110 -5.64 9.92 12.67
N LEU A 111 -4.77 9.57 13.63
CA LEU A 111 -3.42 9.10 13.35
C LEU A 111 -3.39 7.79 12.55
N GLU A 112 -4.37 6.91 12.73
CA GLU A 112 -4.53 5.68 11.95
C GLU A 112 -4.65 5.91 10.43
N ASP A 113 -5.12 7.09 10.00
CA ASP A 113 -5.25 7.41 8.58
C ASP A 113 -3.88 7.59 7.89
N PHE A 114 -2.80 7.69 8.68
CA PHE A 114 -1.44 7.88 8.20
C PHE A 114 -0.63 6.58 8.06
N GLU A 115 -1.22 5.42 8.40
CA GLU A 115 -0.54 4.12 8.34
C GLU A 115 0.15 3.88 6.98
N ASP A 116 -0.60 4.01 5.89
CA ASP A 116 -0.10 3.68 4.55
C ASP A 116 0.92 4.71 4.05
N LEU A 117 0.71 5.99 4.40
CA LEU A 117 1.65 7.05 4.06
C LEU A 117 2.97 6.89 4.83
N TYR A 118 2.91 6.48 6.10
CA TYR A 118 4.07 6.16 6.91
C TYR A 118 4.92 5.04 6.28
N TYR A 119 4.30 3.93 5.84
CA TYR A 119 5.02 2.88 5.13
C TYR A 119 5.66 3.40 3.84
N ALA A 120 4.91 4.16 3.04
CA ALA A 120 5.41 4.70 1.77
C ALA A 120 6.58 5.67 1.96
N VAL A 121 6.57 6.49 3.03
CA VAL A 121 7.68 7.37 3.39
C VAL A 121 8.94 6.56 3.71
N LEU A 122 8.84 5.57 4.60
CA LEU A 122 9.98 4.73 4.98
C LEU A 122 10.58 3.99 3.78
N ALA A 123 9.72 3.36 2.97
CA ALA A 123 10.14 2.67 1.75
C ALA A 123 10.83 3.63 0.77
N ARG A 124 10.29 4.84 0.59
CA ARG A 124 10.88 5.81 -0.33
C ARG A 124 12.22 6.33 0.16
N MET A 125 12.40 6.51 1.47
CA MET A 125 13.70 6.91 2.02
C MET A 125 14.76 5.84 1.79
N GLN A 126 14.42 4.57 1.99
CA GLN A 126 15.35 3.47 1.71
C GLN A 126 15.68 3.34 0.22
N ASP A 127 14.68 3.45 -0.65
CA ASP A 127 14.87 3.40 -2.09
C ASP A 127 15.82 4.51 -2.59
N ILE A 128 15.62 5.74 -2.13
CA ILE A 128 16.53 6.86 -2.42
C ILE A 128 17.94 6.56 -1.91
N HIS A 129 18.09 6.05 -0.68
CA HIS A 129 19.40 5.69 -0.11
C HIS A 129 20.11 4.61 -0.93
N GLN A 130 19.38 3.57 -1.37
CA GLN A 130 19.91 2.49 -2.20
C GLN A 130 20.37 3.00 -3.56
N ILE A 131 19.56 3.84 -4.23
CA ILE A 131 19.91 4.44 -5.52
C ILE A 131 21.16 5.32 -5.38
N LEU A 132 21.22 6.19 -4.37
CA LEU A 132 22.40 7.04 -4.15
C LEU A 132 23.66 6.21 -3.85
N SER A 133 23.54 5.20 -3.00
CA SER A 133 24.65 4.30 -2.67
C SER A 133 25.16 3.55 -3.89
N ALA A 134 24.27 3.07 -4.76
CA ALA A 134 24.64 2.40 -6.01
C ALA A 134 25.39 3.35 -6.96
N ARG A 135 24.92 4.59 -7.11
CA ARG A 135 25.53 5.60 -8.00
C ARG A 135 26.90 6.07 -7.50
N LEU A 136 27.07 6.21 -6.18
CA LEU A 136 28.36 6.53 -5.57
C LEU A 136 29.32 5.34 -5.70
N GLY A 137 28.85 4.12 -5.42
CA GLY A 137 29.65 2.90 -5.53
C GLY A 137 30.12 2.58 -6.94
N SER A 138 29.36 2.98 -7.96
CA SER A 138 29.74 2.83 -9.37
C SER A 138 30.57 4.02 -9.90
N GLY A 139 30.77 5.07 -9.12
CA GLY A 139 31.48 6.28 -9.54
C GLY A 139 30.73 7.15 -10.55
N PHE A 140 29.41 6.95 -10.74
CA PHE A 140 28.58 7.86 -11.57
C PHE A 140 28.40 9.22 -10.90
N ASN A 141 28.50 9.25 -9.57
CA ASN A 141 28.36 10.46 -8.78
C ASN A 141 29.41 10.51 -7.66
N THR A 142 29.66 11.72 -7.17
CA THR A 142 30.41 11.98 -5.94
C THR A 142 29.50 12.53 -4.85
N VAL A 143 29.92 12.46 -3.59
CA VAL A 143 29.13 12.99 -2.45
C VAL A 143 28.86 14.50 -2.53
N HIS A 144 29.65 15.23 -3.33
CA HIS A 144 29.52 16.67 -3.54
C HIS A 144 28.63 17.03 -4.74
N ASP A 145 28.19 16.05 -5.53
CA ASP A 145 27.33 16.31 -6.67
C ASP A 145 25.95 16.79 -6.20
N PRO A 146 25.36 17.80 -6.87
CA PRO A 146 24.01 18.23 -6.59
C PRO A 146 22.98 17.17 -7.02
N VAL A 147 21.94 16.98 -6.21
CA VAL A 147 20.86 16.01 -6.49
C VAL A 147 19.95 16.49 -7.64
N TYR A 148 19.78 17.80 -7.76
CA TYR A 148 19.11 18.51 -8.85
C TYR A 148 19.69 19.94 -8.94
N PRO A 149 19.49 20.68 -10.05
CA PRO A 149 20.00 22.04 -10.18
C PRO A 149 19.57 22.93 -9.01
N ASP A 150 20.52 23.63 -8.39
CA ASP A 150 20.32 24.47 -7.19
C ASP A 150 19.82 23.73 -5.93
N GLY A 151 19.85 22.39 -5.94
CA GLY A 151 19.47 21.53 -4.82
C GLY A 151 20.62 21.20 -3.86
N PRO A 152 20.33 20.44 -2.79
CA PRO A 152 21.37 19.93 -1.90
C PRO A 152 22.31 18.98 -2.65
N ASN A 153 23.56 18.90 -2.19
CA ASN A 153 24.44 17.81 -2.62
C ASN A 153 24.02 16.48 -1.97
N ILE A 154 24.57 15.38 -2.47
CA ILE A 154 24.24 14.03 -1.99
C ILE A 154 24.55 13.86 -0.48
N ALA A 155 25.64 14.44 0.03
CA ALA A 155 25.97 14.38 1.45
C ALA A 155 24.98 15.13 2.34
N ASP A 156 24.54 16.32 1.93
CA ASP A 156 23.57 17.14 2.66
C ASP A 156 22.18 16.50 2.65
N LEU A 157 21.79 15.92 1.50
CA LEU A 157 20.56 15.13 1.40
C LEU A 157 20.61 13.93 2.34
N TYR A 158 21.71 13.16 2.32
CA TYR A 158 21.86 12.01 3.20
C TYR A 158 21.74 12.41 4.68
N THR A 159 22.38 13.51 5.08
CA THR A 159 22.31 14.00 6.46
C THR A 159 20.87 14.31 6.88
N SER A 160 20.11 14.99 6.01
CA SER A 160 18.70 15.31 6.23
C SER A 160 17.84 14.04 6.32
N MET A 161 18.04 13.09 5.39
CA MET A 161 17.34 11.82 5.40
C MET A 161 17.66 10.98 6.65
N ALA A 162 18.90 10.96 7.11
CA ALA A 162 19.28 10.24 8.32
C ALA A 162 18.59 10.82 9.57
N GLN A 163 18.43 12.16 9.64
CA GLN A 163 17.67 12.81 10.71
C GLN A 163 16.19 12.40 10.66
N TYR A 164 15.55 12.50 9.49
CA TYR A 164 14.16 12.05 9.32
C TYR A 164 13.99 10.57 9.66
N TRP A 165 14.94 9.73 9.25
CA TRP A 165 14.90 8.29 9.51
C TRP A 165 14.93 8.00 11.00
N ASN A 166 15.79 8.69 11.75
CA ASN A 166 15.88 8.57 13.20
C ASN A 166 14.58 9.01 13.89
N VAL A 167 13.93 10.08 13.43
CA VAL A 167 12.65 10.54 13.98
C VAL A 167 11.54 9.52 13.71
N LEU A 168 11.42 9.04 12.46
CA LEU A 168 10.38 8.07 12.07
C LEU A 168 10.55 6.71 12.75
N ASN A 169 11.80 6.32 13.06
CA ASN A 169 12.13 5.06 13.73
C ASN A 169 12.34 5.22 15.25
N ASP A 170 12.03 6.39 15.82
CA ASP A 170 12.00 6.55 17.27
C ASP A 170 10.91 5.66 17.88
N THR A 171 11.23 4.93 18.94
CA THR A 171 10.31 3.96 19.55
C THR A 171 8.99 4.59 20.00
N ALA A 172 9.00 5.82 20.54
CA ALA A 172 7.79 6.52 20.95
C ALA A 172 6.95 7.00 19.76
N PHE A 173 7.60 7.33 18.64
CA PHE A 173 6.92 7.64 17.38
C PHE A 173 6.18 6.42 16.83
N VAL A 174 6.89 5.29 16.70
CA VAL A 174 6.31 4.05 16.16
C VAL A 174 5.21 3.50 17.08
N LYS A 175 5.40 3.55 18.41
CA LYS A 175 4.39 3.10 19.39
C LYS A 175 3.08 3.88 19.27
N ALA A 176 3.17 5.18 19.03
CA ALA A 176 2.00 6.03 18.86
C ALA A 176 1.16 5.64 17.63
N ILE A 177 1.82 5.40 16.49
CA ILE A 177 1.14 4.94 15.28
C ILE A 177 0.60 3.52 15.48
N ASP A 178 1.40 2.58 15.99
CA ASP A 178 0.99 1.20 16.26
C ASP A 178 -0.29 1.13 17.11
N SER A 179 -0.32 1.90 18.20
CA SER A 179 -1.47 1.95 19.10
C SER A 179 -2.70 2.60 18.43
N ALA A 180 -2.50 3.63 17.59
CA ALA A 180 -3.61 4.25 16.87
C ALA A 180 -4.23 3.28 15.85
N VAL A 181 -3.39 2.59 15.06
CA VAL A 181 -3.86 1.62 14.08
C VAL A 181 -4.56 0.44 14.78
N ARG A 182 -4.01 -0.09 15.88
CA ARG A 182 -4.64 -1.14 16.69
C ARG A 182 -6.03 -0.72 17.19
N ARG A 183 -6.16 0.48 17.78
CA ARG A 183 -7.45 1.04 18.20
C ARG A 183 -8.43 1.18 17.05
N SER A 184 -7.96 1.61 15.88
CA SER A 184 -8.79 1.73 14.68
C SER A 184 -9.31 0.36 14.23
N ARG A 185 -8.48 -0.68 14.25
CA ARG A 185 -8.91 -2.05 13.95
C ARG A 185 -9.99 -2.54 14.91
N VAL A 186 -9.81 -2.34 16.21
CA VAL A 186 -10.82 -2.66 17.23
C VAL A 186 -12.12 -1.92 16.97
N LYS A 187 -12.04 -0.63 16.66
CA LYS A 187 -13.22 0.17 16.33
C LYS A 187 -13.94 -0.36 15.08
N CYS A 188 -13.21 -0.76 14.05
CA CYS A 188 -13.80 -1.37 12.85
C CYS A 188 -14.44 -2.72 13.15
N LEU A 189 -13.80 -3.58 13.96
CA LEU A 189 -14.36 -4.87 14.36
C LEU A 189 -15.63 -4.69 15.19
N HIS A 190 -15.64 -3.76 16.14
CA HIS A 190 -16.83 -3.39 16.90
C HIS A 190 -17.97 -2.98 15.97
N GLN A 191 -17.70 -2.08 15.01
CA GLN A 191 -18.72 -1.64 14.06
C GLN A 191 -19.25 -2.79 13.19
N GLU A 192 -18.41 -3.75 12.84
CA GLU A 192 -18.84 -4.94 12.11
C GLU A 192 -19.74 -5.83 12.97
N ILE A 193 -19.40 -6.08 14.24
CA ILE A 193 -20.25 -6.85 15.17
C ILE A 193 -21.63 -6.20 15.25
N LEU A 194 -21.70 -4.88 15.41
CA LEU A 194 -22.99 -4.17 15.43
C LEU A 194 -23.75 -4.26 14.10
N ALA A 195 -23.05 -4.23 12.97
CA ALA A 195 -23.68 -4.41 11.66
C ALA A 195 -24.25 -5.84 11.50
N GLN A 196 -23.55 -6.86 11.98
CA GLN A 196 -24.02 -8.25 11.96
C GLN A 196 -25.27 -8.43 12.84
N VAL A 197 -25.33 -7.80 14.01
CA VAL A 197 -26.56 -7.77 14.84
C VAL A 197 -27.70 -7.10 14.08
N HIS A 198 -27.45 -5.95 13.45
CA HIS A 198 -28.48 -5.22 12.72
C HIS A 198 -29.05 -6.01 11.53
N ASN A 199 -28.22 -6.85 10.91
CA ASN A 199 -28.61 -7.72 9.79
C ASN A 199 -29.19 -9.07 10.23
N ASP A 200 -29.42 -9.28 11.55
CA ASP A 200 -29.86 -10.55 12.14
C ASP A 200 -28.92 -11.74 11.83
N GLU A 201 -27.62 -11.47 11.60
CA GLU A 201 -26.61 -12.51 11.33
C GLU A 201 -26.09 -13.18 12.61
N ILE A 202 -26.09 -12.43 13.72
CA ILE A 202 -25.73 -12.91 15.07
C ILE A 202 -26.74 -12.40 16.09
N THR A 203 -26.87 -13.07 17.23
CA THR A 203 -27.76 -12.60 18.29
C THR A 203 -27.12 -11.48 19.12
N GLN A 204 -27.95 -10.72 19.84
CA GLN A 204 -27.48 -9.69 20.77
C GLN A 204 -26.56 -10.28 21.86
N ALA A 205 -26.85 -11.49 22.34
CA ALA A 205 -26.03 -12.17 23.34
C ALA A 205 -24.65 -12.54 22.78
N ASP A 206 -24.59 -13.08 21.55
CA ASP A 206 -23.32 -13.41 20.89
C ASP A 206 -22.48 -12.14 20.66
N ALA A 207 -23.12 -11.03 20.29
CA ALA A 207 -22.45 -9.76 20.11
C ALA A 207 -21.86 -9.21 21.42
N GLU A 208 -22.56 -9.35 22.55
CA GLU A 208 -22.06 -8.95 23.86
C GLU A 208 -20.83 -9.78 24.26
N GLU A 209 -20.84 -11.09 24.02
CA GLU A 209 -19.69 -11.98 24.26
C GLU A 209 -18.49 -11.56 23.39
N LEU A 210 -18.69 -11.39 22.08
CA LEU A 210 -17.63 -10.97 21.16
C LEU A 210 -17.06 -9.59 21.50
N LEU A 211 -17.88 -8.67 21.99
CA LEU A 211 -17.42 -7.36 22.43
C LEU A 211 -16.63 -7.44 23.73
N VAL A 212 -17.01 -8.30 24.68
CA VAL A 212 -16.23 -8.56 25.89
C VAL A 212 -14.84 -9.07 25.51
N ASP A 213 -14.76 -10.06 24.62
CA ASP A 213 -13.49 -10.61 24.14
C ASP A 213 -12.65 -9.56 23.41
N LEU A 214 -13.26 -8.76 22.53
CA LEU A 214 -12.57 -7.72 21.75
C LEU A 214 -11.87 -6.66 22.62
N TYR A 215 -12.40 -6.39 23.81
CA TYR A 215 -11.85 -5.42 24.76
C TYR A 215 -11.10 -6.06 25.93
N ASP A 216 -11.00 -7.39 25.99
CA ASP A 216 -10.15 -8.06 26.96
C ASP A 216 -8.68 -7.68 26.70
N PRO A 217 -7.90 -7.28 27.72
CA PRO A 217 -6.52 -6.86 27.52
C PRO A 217 -5.63 -7.92 26.83
N ALA A 218 -5.83 -9.21 27.11
CA ALA A 218 -5.02 -10.27 26.52
C ALA A 218 -5.31 -10.43 25.03
N GLU A 219 -6.58 -10.34 24.63
CA GLU A 219 -7.00 -10.40 23.22
C GLU A 219 -6.67 -9.11 22.48
N TYR A 220 -6.90 -7.95 23.11
CA TYR A 220 -6.55 -6.63 22.55
C TYR A 220 -5.05 -6.52 22.24
N ASP A 221 -4.20 -7.06 23.12
CA ASP A 221 -2.75 -7.12 22.90
C ASP A 221 -2.37 -8.07 21.75
N GLY A 222 -3.23 -9.03 21.40
CA GLY A 222 -3.11 -9.89 20.22
C GLY A 222 -3.50 -9.23 18.89
N ILE A 223 -4.25 -8.12 18.92
CA ILE A 223 -4.68 -7.43 17.70
C ILE A 223 -3.47 -6.76 17.05
N GLN A 224 -3.22 -7.13 15.80
CA GLN A 224 -2.11 -6.59 15.03
C GLN A 224 -2.20 -5.05 14.95
N GLY A 225 -1.13 -4.36 15.34
CA GLY A 225 -0.89 -2.95 15.07
C GLY A 225 -0.21 -2.76 13.72
N LEU A 226 0.88 -2.01 13.63
CA LEU A 226 1.60 -1.87 12.36
C LEU A 226 2.04 -3.24 11.80
N ALA A 227 2.04 -3.34 10.47
CA ALA A 227 2.63 -4.45 9.75
C ALA A 227 4.15 -4.33 9.79
N TRP A 228 4.79 -5.26 10.50
CA TRP A 228 6.26 -5.34 10.62
C TRP A 228 6.88 -5.93 9.36
N VAL A 229 7.00 -5.11 8.31
CA VAL A 229 7.67 -5.48 7.06
C VAL A 229 9.17 -5.48 7.29
N SER A 230 9.81 -6.65 7.15
CA SER A 230 11.23 -6.85 7.49
C SER A 230 12.14 -5.77 6.87
N GLY A 231 12.73 -4.96 7.74
CA GLY A 231 13.66 -3.90 7.37
C GLY A 231 13.08 -2.79 6.50
N TRP A 232 11.76 -2.63 6.41
CA TRP A 232 11.09 -1.64 5.55
C TRP A 232 11.49 -1.71 4.07
N ALA A 233 11.93 -2.89 3.60
CA ALA A 233 12.44 -3.09 2.25
C ALA A 233 11.44 -2.53 1.20
N PRO A 234 11.87 -1.65 0.29
CA PRO A 234 10.96 -0.92 -0.59
C PRO A 234 10.04 -1.82 -1.41
N SER A 235 10.56 -2.93 -1.93
CA SER A 235 9.80 -3.90 -2.72
C SER A 235 8.72 -4.62 -1.91
N MET A 236 8.99 -4.94 -0.64
CA MET A 236 8.02 -5.61 0.24
C MET A 236 6.91 -4.65 0.66
N VAL A 237 7.26 -3.40 0.97
CA VAL A 237 6.28 -2.36 1.27
C VAL A 237 5.42 -2.07 0.04
N ALA A 238 6.02 -1.96 -1.14
CA ALA A 238 5.29 -1.77 -2.40
C ALA A 238 4.31 -2.92 -2.66
N ALA A 239 4.75 -4.18 -2.53
CA ALA A 239 3.88 -5.35 -2.70
C ALA A 239 2.72 -5.36 -1.68
N TRP A 240 3.00 -4.99 -0.43
CA TRP A 240 1.96 -4.88 0.61
C TRP A 240 0.93 -3.81 0.30
N LEU A 241 1.38 -2.62 -0.12
CA LEU A 241 0.49 -1.52 -0.49
C LEU A 241 -0.30 -1.83 -1.76
N GLU A 242 0.32 -2.44 -2.77
CA GLU A 242 -0.36 -2.92 -3.98
C GLU A 242 -1.47 -3.90 -3.61
N GLU A 243 -1.19 -4.92 -2.80
CA GLU A 243 -2.22 -5.86 -2.33
C GLU A 243 -3.35 -5.14 -1.57
N LYS A 244 -3.03 -4.16 -0.73
CA LYS A 244 -4.06 -3.39 0.02
C LYS A 244 -4.94 -2.53 -0.89
N TYR A 245 -4.38 -1.98 -1.96
CA TYR A 245 -5.06 -0.98 -2.79
C TYR A 245 -5.54 -1.51 -4.16
N HIS A 246 -5.15 -2.72 -4.59
CA HIS A 246 -5.41 -3.20 -5.95
C HIS A 246 -6.89 -3.16 -6.34
N VAL A 247 -7.80 -3.56 -5.44
CA VAL A 247 -9.24 -3.52 -5.70
C VAL A 247 -9.76 -2.09 -5.74
N VAL A 248 -9.37 -1.25 -4.77
CA VAL A 248 -9.84 0.13 -4.66
C VAL A 248 -9.42 0.93 -5.90
N LEU A 249 -8.13 0.92 -6.22
CA LEU A 249 -7.59 1.67 -7.36
C LEU A 249 -8.03 1.06 -8.70
N GLY A 250 -8.18 -0.27 -8.77
CA GLY A 250 -8.75 -0.95 -9.94
C GLY A 250 -10.18 -0.48 -10.24
N LEU A 251 -11.04 -0.40 -9.22
CA LEU A 251 -12.42 0.09 -9.37
C LEU A 251 -12.49 1.58 -9.74
N GLU A 252 -11.61 2.42 -9.19
CA GLU A 252 -11.51 3.83 -9.58
C GLU A 252 -11.12 3.97 -11.05
N ARG A 253 -10.11 3.19 -11.49
CA ARG A 253 -9.67 3.14 -12.88
C ARG A 253 -10.79 2.72 -13.82
N GLU A 254 -11.50 1.63 -13.50
CA GLU A 254 -12.65 1.17 -14.27
C GLU A 254 -13.75 2.23 -14.37
N GLY A 255 -14.03 2.95 -13.26
CA GLY A 255 -15.00 4.03 -13.22
C GLY A 255 -14.64 5.18 -14.17
N VAL A 256 -13.38 5.62 -14.17
CA VAL A 256 -12.87 6.66 -15.07
C VAL A 256 -12.88 6.19 -16.52
N GLU A 257 -12.45 4.97 -16.81
CA GLU A 257 -12.47 4.40 -18.15
C GLU A 257 -13.91 4.28 -18.70
N SER A 258 -14.86 3.85 -17.87
CA SER A 258 -16.28 3.74 -18.22
C SER A 258 -16.88 5.12 -18.54
N LYS A 259 -16.61 6.13 -17.70
CA LYS A 259 -17.02 7.52 -17.94
C LYS A 259 -16.47 8.06 -19.26
N ASN A 260 -15.18 7.86 -19.50
CA ASN A 260 -14.52 8.28 -20.74
C ASN A 260 -15.14 7.59 -21.98
N ARG A 261 -15.52 6.31 -21.89
CA ARG A 261 -16.23 5.61 -22.98
C ARG A 261 -17.61 6.21 -23.23
N MET A 262 -18.37 6.54 -22.18
CA MET A 262 -19.69 7.19 -22.31
C MET A 262 -19.58 8.59 -22.92
N ASP A 263 -18.61 9.39 -22.50
CA ASP A 263 -18.40 10.74 -23.04
C ASP A 263 -18.02 10.71 -24.51
N ARG A 264 -17.16 9.76 -24.92
CA ARG A 264 -16.85 9.52 -26.35
C ARG A 264 -18.08 9.11 -27.15
N LYS A 265 -18.99 8.31 -26.57
CA LYS A 265 -20.27 7.94 -27.22
C LYS A 265 -21.18 9.17 -27.37
N ARG A 266 -21.33 9.98 -26.33
CA ARG A 266 -22.13 11.22 -26.34
C ARG A 266 -21.60 12.23 -27.37
N ALA A 267 -20.28 12.43 -27.43
CA ALA A 267 -19.63 13.33 -28.40
C ALA A 267 -19.85 12.89 -29.86
N LYS A 268 -19.93 11.58 -30.14
CA LYS A 268 -20.22 11.04 -31.48
C LYS A 268 -21.68 11.25 -31.88
N ILE A 269 -22.62 11.15 -30.95
CA ILE A 269 -24.05 11.37 -31.21
C ILE A 269 -24.32 12.86 -31.48
N GLY A 270 -23.74 13.75 -30.67
CA GLY A 270 -23.91 15.21 -30.83
C GLY A 270 -23.38 15.77 -32.16
N LYS A 271 -22.39 15.12 -32.79
CA LYS A 271 -21.85 15.55 -34.09
C LYS A 271 -22.72 15.15 -35.29
N LYS A 272 -23.64 14.18 -35.15
CA LYS A 272 -24.47 13.69 -36.28
C LYS A 272 -25.75 14.50 -36.52
N VAL A 273 -26.05 15.53 -35.72
CA VAL A 273 -27.30 16.32 -35.82
C VAL A 273 -27.12 17.67 -36.55
N LYS A 274 -25.90 18.04 -36.96
CA LYS A 274 -25.71 19.10 -37.96
C LYS A 274 -25.82 18.51 -39.37
N GLN A 275 -27.03 18.06 -39.71
CA GLN A 275 -27.40 17.85 -41.11
C GLN A 275 -27.30 19.21 -41.83
N PRO A 276 -26.76 19.28 -43.06
CA PRO A 276 -26.68 20.53 -43.79
C PRO A 276 -28.10 21.02 -44.10
N GLN A 277 -28.46 22.22 -43.62
CA GLN A 277 -29.61 22.98 -44.10
C GLN A 277 -29.34 23.55 -45.49
N HIS A 278 -29.10 22.68 -46.46
CA HIS A 278 -29.05 22.94 -47.89
C HIS A 278 -29.58 21.63 -48.50
N GLU A 279 -30.72 21.50 -49.15
CA GLU A 279 -31.59 22.43 -49.85
C GLU A 279 -33.03 21.92 -49.70
N LEU A 280 -33.96 22.77 -49.27
CA LEU A 280 -35.39 22.59 -49.59
C LEU A 280 -35.94 23.97 -49.91
N LYS A 281 -35.59 24.43 -51.12
CA LYS A 281 -36.38 25.42 -51.84
C LYS A 281 -37.72 24.80 -52.23
N SER A 282 -38.72 25.66 -52.32
CA SER A 282 -40.11 25.48 -52.82
C SER A 282 -41.12 25.26 -51.67
N MET A 283 -41.82 26.30 -51.17
CA MET A 283 -43.02 26.90 -51.78
C MET A 283 -43.94 25.81 -52.38
N LYS A 284 -45.19 25.59 -51.96
CA LYS A 284 -46.28 26.54 -51.72
C LYS A 284 -47.47 25.76 -51.10
N GLU A 285 -48.12 26.32 -50.10
CA GLU A 285 -49.56 26.67 -50.09
C GLU A 285 -50.57 25.51 -49.98
N GLY A 286 -51.35 25.51 -48.88
CA GLY A 286 -52.46 24.58 -48.69
C GLY A 286 -53.17 24.77 -47.35
N LYS A 287 -54.10 25.72 -47.31
CA LYS A 287 -55.02 26.03 -46.21
C LYS A 287 -55.96 24.85 -45.85
N LYS A 288 -56.39 24.84 -44.57
CA LYS A 288 -57.80 24.78 -44.08
C LYS A 288 -58.38 23.46 -43.46
N ILE A 289 -58.85 23.65 -42.20
CA ILE A 289 -60.08 23.21 -41.48
C ILE A 289 -60.20 21.76 -40.91
N VAL A 290 -60.92 21.72 -39.77
CA VAL A 290 -61.86 20.69 -39.23
C VAL A 290 -61.21 19.84 -38.12
N GLU A 291 -61.44 20.18 -36.85
CA GLU A 291 -62.55 19.74 -35.96
C GLU A 291 -62.33 18.34 -35.38
N ASP A 292 -62.46 18.29 -34.05
CA ASP A 292 -63.01 17.24 -33.19
C ASP A 292 -62.87 15.78 -33.61
N LEU A 293 -62.19 15.00 -32.75
CA LEU A 293 -62.82 13.79 -32.21
C LEU A 293 -62.18 13.36 -30.87
N HIS A 294 -63.02 13.32 -29.84
CA HIS A 294 -62.81 12.57 -28.61
C HIS A 294 -62.72 11.07 -28.89
N ILE A 295 -61.71 10.37 -28.38
CA ILE A 295 -61.82 8.94 -28.02
C ILE A 295 -61.08 8.69 -26.70
N ALA A 296 -61.80 8.04 -25.79
CA ALA A 296 -61.44 7.64 -24.45
C ALA A 296 -60.44 6.49 -24.38
N GLY A 297 -59.78 6.35 -23.22
CA GLY A 297 -59.21 5.08 -22.75
C GLY A 297 -57.95 5.24 -21.89
N PRO A 298 -58.00 4.96 -20.57
CA PRO A 298 -56.81 4.86 -19.74
C PRO A 298 -56.26 3.43 -19.78
N VAL A 299 -55.00 3.25 -20.18
CA VAL A 299 -54.26 2.01 -20.00
C VAL A 299 -53.28 2.21 -18.84
N SER A 300 -53.72 1.81 -17.65
CA SER A 300 -52.87 1.65 -16.48
C SER A 300 -52.06 0.36 -16.60
N LEU A 301 -50.77 0.49 -16.91
CA LEU A 301 -49.78 -0.58 -16.80
C LEU A 301 -49.50 -0.85 -15.32
N GLN A 302 -50.22 -1.81 -14.75
CA GLN A 302 -49.99 -2.33 -13.42
C GLN A 302 -48.87 -3.38 -13.49
N MET A 303 -47.70 -3.00 -12.99
CA MET A 303 -46.53 -3.86 -12.88
C MET A 303 -46.75 -4.83 -11.70
N GLN A 304 -47.12 -6.08 -12.01
CA GLN A 304 -47.18 -7.17 -11.04
C GLN A 304 -45.76 -7.62 -10.70
N ALA A 305 -45.32 -7.31 -9.48
CA ALA A 305 -44.16 -7.94 -8.86
C ALA A 305 -44.58 -9.34 -8.37
N TYR A 306 -44.00 -10.37 -8.97
CA TYR A 306 -44.08 -11.73 -8.48
C TYR A 306 -43.21 -11.86 -7.22
N THR A 307 -43.87 -12.07 -6.08
CA THR A 307 -43.25 -12.56 -4.84
C THR A 307 -43.13 -14.07 -4.92
N THR A 308 -41.97 -14.57 -5.34
CA THR A 308 -41.60 -15.98 -5.21
C THR A 308 -40.98 -16.17 -3.83
N GLY A 309 -41.80 -16.61 -2.87
CA GLY A 309 -41.34 -17.08 -1.57
C GLY A 309 -40.55 -18.37 -1.72
N GLY A 310 -39.27 -18.32 -1.34
CA GLY A 310 -38.42 -19.48 -1.13
C GLY A 310 -38.08 -19.58 0.35
N HIS A 311 -38.80 -20.44 1.08
CA HIS A 311 -38.36 -20.92 2.39
C HIS A 311 -37.07 -21.72 2.20
N GLN A 312 -35.91 -21.08 2.42
CA GLN A 312 -34.66 -21.79 2.68
C GLN A 312 -34.45 -21.85 4.19
N GLY A 313 -34.32 -23.07 4.71
CA GLY A 313 -34.31 -23.36 6.13
C GLY A 313 -33.14 -22.73 6.89
N LEU A 314 -33.43 -22.34 8.13
CA LEU A 314 -32.52 -21.83 9.15
C LEU A 314 -31.28 -22.70 9.45
N GLY A 315 -31.17 -23.90 8.88
CA GLY A 315 -29.98 -24.76 9.01
C GLY A 315 -28.81 -24.38 8.10
N SER A 316 -29.01 -23.57 7.05
CA SER A 316 -27.97 -23.28 6.05
C SER A 316 -27.05 -22.10 6.43
N GLN A 317 -27.53 -21.16 7.27
CA GLN A 317 -26.76 -19.96 7.64
C GLN A 317 -25.62 -20.26 8.63
N SER A 318 -25.85 -21.13 9.62
CA SER A 318 -24.79 -21.58 10.55
C SER A 318 -23.64 -22.29 9.82
N HIS A 319 -23.97 -23.06 8.77
CA HIS A 319 -22.97 -23.75 7.97
C HIS A 319 -22.14 -22.78 7.12
N HIS A 320 -22.74 -21.67 6.66
CA HIS A 320 -22.05 -20.63 5.91
C HIS A 320 -21.07 -19.84 6.80
N ALA A 321 -21.47 -19.48 8.03
CA ALA A 321 -20.61 -18.79 8.98
C ALA A 321 -19.37 -19.63 9.37
N LEU A 322 -19.57 -20.92 9.66
CA LEU A 322 -18.49 -21.86 9.94
C LEU A 322 -17.56 -22.09 8.74
N GLU A 323 -18.10 -22.15 7.52
CA GLU A 323 -17.30 -22.26 6.31
C GLU A 323 -16.45 -21.01 6.07
N TRP A 324 -16.99 -19.85 6.40
CA TRP A 324 -16.31 -18.57 6.26
C TRP A 324 -15.16 -18.43 7.27
N GLN A 325 -15.38 -18.80 8.53
CA GLN A 325 -14.32 -18.85 9.56
C GLN A 325 -13.16 -19.78 9.14
N ARG A 326 -13.47 -20.97 8.56
CA ARG A 326 -12.46 -21.87 8.00
C ARG A 326 -11.74 -21.32 6.77
N LYS A 327 -12.39 -20.45 5.98
CA LYS A 327 -11.75 -19.79 4.83
C LYS A 327 -10.78 -18.71 5.31
N THR A 328 -11.18 -17.88 6.27
CA THR A 328 -10.34 -16.83 6.86
C THR A 328 -9.13 -17.43 7.59
N GLN A 329 -9.32 -18.52 8.32
CA GLN A 329 -8.23 -19.26 8.95
C GLN A 329 -7.23 -19.78 7.90
N ARG A 330 -7.70 -20.38 6.81
CA ARG A 330 -6.83 -20.83 5.71
C ARG A 330 -6.08 -19.70 5.01
N VAL A 331 -6.69 -18.53 4.85
CA VAL A 331 -6.01 -17.35 4.30
C VAL A 331 -4.91 -16.89 5.27
N SER A 332 -5.18 -16.86 6.58
CA SER A 332 -4.18 -16.51 7.59
C SER A 332 -3.01 -17.50 7.63
N GLU A 333 -3.28 -18.80 7.51
CA GLU A 333 -2.29 -19.88 7.42
C GLU A 333 -1.47 -19.76 6.14
N TYR A 334 -2.10 -19.45 5.00
CA TYR A 334 -1.41 -19.24 3.74
C TYR A 334 -0.53 -17.99 3.77
N SER A 335 -1.00 -16.88 4.35
CA SER A 335 -0.19 -15.68 4.54
C SER A 335 0.96 -15.90 5.54
N GLN A 336 0.77 -16.72 6.58
CA GLN A 336 1.87 -17.15 7.46
C GLN A 336 2.85 -18.07 6.72
N TYR A 337 2.38 -18.98 5.88
CA TYR A 337 3.20 -19.84 5.02
C TYR A 337 4.07 -19.02 4.06
N LEU A 338 3.49 -18.04 3.36
CA LEU A 338 4.22 -17.15 2.46
C LEU A 338 5.27 -16.32 3.22
N ARG A 339 4.94 -15.82 4.42
CA ARG A 339 5.91 -15.14 5.30
C ARG A 339 7.03 -16.07 5.76
N GLY A 340 6.70 -17.33 6.09
CA GLY A 340 7.67 -18.36 6.44
C GLY A 340 8.61 -18.69 5.28
N MET A 341 8.08 -18.84 4.07
CA MET A 341 8.87 -19.06 2.86
C MET A 341 9.81 -17.89 2.56
N ALA A 342 9.30 -16.65 2.60
CA ALA A 342 10.13 -15.46 2.39
C ALA A 342 11.25 -15.37 3.45
N SER A 343 10.98 -15.77 4.70
CA SER A 343 12.01 -15.85 5.74
C SER A 343 13.04 -16.94 5.49
N CYS A 344 12.65 -18.10 4.92
CA CYS A 344 13.58 -19.17 4.56
C CYS A 344 14.47 -18.77 3.39
N ASP A 345 13.91 -18.16 2.35
CA ASP A 345 14.69 -17.65 1.20
C ASP A 345 15.68 -16.58 1.63
N ALA A 346 15.28 -15.66 2.53
CA ALA A 346 16.18 -14.67 3.09
C ALA A 346 17.34 -15.31 3.87
N ARG A 347 17.07 -16.35 4.68
CA ARG A 347 18.13 -17.08 5.41
C ARG A 347 19.07 -17.83 4.46
N TYR A 348 18.54 -18.44 3.40
CA TYR A 348 19.35 -19.12 2.39
C TYR A 348 20.26 -18.14 1.65
N MET A 349 19.79 -16.94 1.32
CA MET A 349 20.58 -15.87 0.70
C MET A 349 21.70 -15.35 1.61
N VAL A 350 21.46 -15.25 2.92
CA VAL A 350 22.50 -14.86 3.89
C VAL A 350 23.52 -15.99 4.11
N GLN A 351 23.10 -17.25 4.11
CA GLN A 351 24.03 -18.38 4.24
C GLN A 351 24.87 -18.60 2.97
N SER A 352 24.29 -18.41 1.78
CA SER A 352 25.03 -18.57 0.51
C SER A 352 26.07 -17.48 0.30
N THR A 353 25.85 -16.27 0.82
CA THR A 353 26.85 -15.20 0.83
C THR A 353 27.95 -15.43 1.87
N ALA A 354 27.62 -15.99 3.04
CA ALA A 354 28.62 -16.33 4.07
C ALA A 354 29.54 -17.50 3.69
N LEU A 355 29.08 -18.46 2.88
CA LEU A 355 29.88 -19.61 2.45
C LEU A 355 30.80 -19.33 1.25
N ASN A 356 30.56 -18.25 0.51
CA ASN A 356 31.38 -17.85 -0.64
C ASN A 356 32.57 -16.95 -0.27
N ASP A 357 32.65 -16.48 0.98
CA ASP A 357 33.78 -15.72 1.53
C ASP A 357 34.79 -16.63 2.27
N GLY A 358 34.90 -17.89 1.82
CA GLY A 358 35.98 -18.77 2.22
C GLY A 358 37.33 -18.17 1.80
N PRO A 359 38.33 -18.07 2.69
CA PRO A 359 39.63 -17.51 2.34
C PRO A 359 40.27 -18.41 1.29
N HIS A 360 40.40 -17.90 0.06
CA HIS A 360 41.30 -18.47 -0.92
C HIS A 360 42.72 -18.43 -0.34
N THR A 361 43.10 -19.51 0.33
CA THR A 361 44.49 -19.81 0.68
C THR A 361 45.23 -19.96 -0.64
N SER A 362 45.96 -18.91 -0.98
CA SER A 362 46.96 -18.86 -2.03
C SER A 362 47.95 -20.01 -1.85
N SER A 363 47.73 -21.07 -2.62
CA SER A 363 48.68 -22.15 -2.87
C SER A 363 49.90 -21.57 -3.58
N SER A 364 50.92 -21.25 -2.81
CA SER A 364 52.27 -20.92 -3.26
C SER A 364 52.88 -22.10 -4.02
N ASN A 365 53.22 -21.87 -5.28
CA ASN A 365 54.16 -22.67 -6.08
C ASN A 365 55.52 -22.78 -5.36
N PRO A 366 56.07 -23.98 -5.13
CA PRO A 366 57.49 -24.15 -4.89
C PRO A 366 58.21 -24.36 -6.22
N HIS A 367 59.05 -23.38 -6.56
CA HIS A 367 60.17 -23.54 -7.49
C HIS A 367 61.11 -24.64 -6.93
N SER A 368 61.17 -25.80 -7.59
CA SER A 368 62.17 -26.83 -7.31
C SER A 368 63.46 -26.50 -8.05
N SER A 369 64.40 -25.93 -7.30
CA SER A 369 65.80 -25.79 -7.69
C SER A 369 66.48 -27.15 -7.67
N SER A 370 67.16 -27.42 -8.78
CA SER A 370 68.25 -28.36 -8.96
C SER A 370 69.20 -28.42 -7.77
N GLU A 371 69.46 -29.63 -7.24
CA GLU A 371 70.76 -29.98 -6.67
C GLU A 371 70.96 -31.50 -6.66
N GLY A 372 72.12 -31.92 -7.15
CA GLY A 372 72.46 -33.29 -7.50
C GLY A 372 72.73 -34.17 -6.30
N MET A 373 72.37 -35.45 -6.42
CA MET A 373 72.78 -36.48 -5.47
C MET A 373 73.54 -37.60 -6.19
N ASN A 374 74.75 -37.77 -5.66
CA ASN A 374 75.82 -38.69 -5.98
C ASN A 374 75.40 -40.16 -6.16
N MET A 375 76.08 -40.77 -7.12
CA MET A 375 76.23 -42.21 -7.30
C MET A 375 77.27 -42.77 -6.32
N THR A 376 76.84 -43.60 -5.39
CA THR A 376 77.61 -44.68 -4.73
C THR A 376 76.54 -45.71 -4.32
N GLY A 377 76.43 -46.93 -4.85
CA GLY A 377 77.50 -47.89 -5.07
C GLY A 377 77.63 -48.76 -3.83
N VAL A 378 77.41 -50.08 -3.99
CA VAL A 378 77.93 -51.23 -3.21
C VAL A 378 76.87 -52.12 -2.49
N ASP A 379 76.81 -53.35 -3.02
CA ASP A 379 76.56 -54.70 -2.47
C ASP A 379 75.19 -55.13 -1.90
N PHE A 380 74.51 -56.06 -2.59
CA PHE A 380 74.68 -57.53 -2.45
C PHE A 380 74.09 -58.28 -3.66
#